data_AF-Q3EBC2-F1
#
_entry.id   AF-Q3EBC2-F1
#
_cell.length_a   1.000
_cell.length_b   1.000
_cell.length_c   1.000
_cell.angle_alpha   90.00
_cell.angle_beta   90.00
_cell.angle_gamma   90.00
#
_symmetry.space_group_name_H-M   'P 1'
#
loop_
_entity.id
_entity.type
_entity.pdbx_description
1 polymer ?
#
loop_
_entity_poly.entity_id
_entity_poly.type
_entity_poly.pdbx_seq_one_letter_code
_entity_poly.pdbx_strand_id
1 'polypeptide(L)'
;MAVQWLLVCHGMMTLTVVISFLCGQWPIFKGTPFQWIHYFLTFGAYDYFLRFVGFVFGSKGTDVILSVEYFCCDRPNPILQVIYIAIMGSTYFLTAKSSFIYIPGYYLGDVHKYTSFLAVIVGVILFLLTCFSDPGTVNAENVSRYISAYPYDDIIYSKKECSTCKIPKPARSKHCSICNRCVARFDHHCGWMNNCIGERNTKYFMAFLLWHFLLCLYGTVAIGFILAGRVKELRVVHILTVYYGVDKSFRSLAPRVIQWLVGTYNTQILLMVFLAIVSLLLAGFFAYHANLCLTNTTTNETFKWREYISLNKKLSEAKASAAALKAGMSCELKKPSAESKCFGLCGRSSAREEEVKADAIAKRNLYDRGSFQNVSEIVFPLSSRPSSSNKSKRKSE
;
A
#
# COMPACT_ATOMS: atom_id res chain seq x y z
N MET A 1 -27.40 -4.37 -29.56
CA MET A 1 -27.99 -3.75 -28.36
C MET A 1 -27.82 -4.63 -27.12
N ALA A 2 -28.30 -5.89 -27.09
CA ALA A 2 -28.23 -6.74 -25.89
C ALA A 2 -26.80 -6.97 -25.33
N VAL A 3 -25.80 -7.20 -26.19
CA VAL A 3 -24.40 -7.43 -25.77
C VAL A 3 -23.77 -6.21 -25.08
N GLN A 4 -24.15 -4.99 -25.49
CA GLN A 4 -23.64 -3.76 -24.87
C GLN A 4 -24.14 -3.62 -23.43
N TRP A 5 -25.42 -3.92 -23.19
CA TRP A 5 -25.98 -3.90 -21.83
C TRP A 5 -25.35 -4.96 -20.92
N LEU A 6 -25.11 -6.17 -21.44
CA LEU A 6 -24.43 -7.23 -20.68
C LEU A 6 -23.01 -6.79 -20.23
N LEU A 7 -22.24 -6.19 -21.14
CA LEU A 7 -20.91 -5.67 -20.84
C LEU A 7 -20.93 -4.53 -19.83
N VAL A 8 -21.91 -3.61 -19.93
CA VAL A 8 -22.10 -2.53 -18.95
C VAL A 8 -22.46 -3.10 -17.58
N CYS A 9 -23.41 -4.03 -17.51
CA CYS A 9 -23.79 -4.71 -16.27
C CYS A 9 -22.60 -5.47 -15.65
N HIS A 10 -21.84 -6.21 -16.46
CA HIS A 10 -20.64 -6.90 -15.99
C HIS A 10 -19.60 -5.90 -15.48
N GLY A 11 -19.31 -4.83 -16.22
CA GLY A 11 -18.38 -3.78 -15.82
C GLY A 11 -18.78 -3.10 -14.51
N MET A 12 -20.07 -2.79 -14.32
CA MET A 12 -20.60 -2.24 -13.07
C MET A 12 -20.51 -3.22 -11.91
N MET A 13 -20.78 -4.50 -12.15
CA MET A 13 -20.66 -5.55 -11.13
C MET A 13 -19.20 -5.75 -10.71
N THR A 14 -18.28 -5.89 -11.66
CA THR A 14 -16.84 -5.99 -11.40
C THR A 14 -16.34 -4.76 -10.64
N LEU A 15 -16.74 -3.56 -11.06
CA LEU A 15 -16.38 -2.31 -10.38
C LEU A 15 -16.92 -2.29 -8.94
N THR A 16 -18.15 -2.74 -8.71
CA THR A 16 -18.73 -2.84 -7.37
C THR A 16 -17.96 -3.81 -6.48
N VAL A 17 -17.59 -4.98 -6.99
CA VAL A 17 -16.78 -5.98 -6.28
C VAL A 17 -15.39 -5.41 -5.96
N VAL A 18 -14.73 -4.77 -6.92
CA VAL A 18 -13.39 -4.16 -6.75
C VAL A 18 -13.44 -3.02 -5.74
N ILE A 19 -14.40 -2.09 -5.84
CA ILE A 19 -14.58 -0.99 -4.87
C ILE A 19 -14.89 -1.54 -3.48
N SER A 20 -15.77 -2.53 -3.37
CA SER A 20 -16.08 -3.18 -2.09
C SER A 20 -14.83 -3.81 -1.48
N PHE A 21 -14.07 -4.57 -2.26
CA PHE A 21 -12.85 -5.22 -1.80
C PHE A 21 -11.80 -4.20 -1.32
N LEU A 22 -11.54 -3.15 -2.12
CA LEU A 22 -10.49 -2.17 -1.83
C LEU A 22 -10.89 -1.16 -0.75
N CYS A 23 -12.12 -0.65 -0.78
CA CYS A 23 -12.55 0.50 0.01
C CYS A 23 -13.64 0.17 1.03
N GLY A 24 -14.25 -1.01 1.02
CA GLY A 24 -15.44 -1.31 1.84
C GLY A 24 -15.21 -1.25 3.36
N GLN A 25 -13.97 -1.25 3.83
CA GLN A 25 -13.62 -1.00 5.24
C GLN A 25 -13.66 0.48 5.64
N TRP A 26 -13.78 1.42 4.69
CA TRP A 26 -13.76 2.84 4.98
C TRP A 26 -15.01 3.28 5.75
N PRO A 27 -14.90 4.27 6.66
CA PRO A 27 -16.03 4.75 7.47
C PRO A 27 -17.26 5.17 6.64
N ILE A 28 -17.07 5.66 5.41
CA ILE A 28 -18.15 6.07 4.51
C ILE A 28 -19.05 4.90 4.06
N PHE A 29 -18.54 3.66 4.06
CA PHE A 29 -19.30 2.48 3.67
C PHE A 29 -19.88 1.71 4.87
N LYS A 30 -19.71 2.22 6.09
CA LYS A 30 -20.20 1.55 7.29
C LYS A 30 -21.72 1.37 7.23
N GLY A 31 -22.19 0.13 7.37
CA GLY A 31 -23.60 -0.27 7.28
C GLY A 31 -24.14 -0.43 5.85
N THR A 32 -23.31 -0.27 4.82
CA THR A 32 -23.73 -0.39 3.40
C THR A 32 -23.40 -1.78 2.84
N PRO A 33 -24.03 -2.20 1.71
CA PRO A 33 -23.69 -3.45 1.04
C PRO A 33 -22.21 -3.59 0.66
N PHE A 34 -21.51 -2.47 0.38
CA PHE A 34 -20.07 -2.48 0.08
C PHE A 34 -19.23 -3.03 1.24
N GLN A 35 -19.58 -2.68 2.48
CA GLN A 35 -18.92 -3.22 3.67
C GLN A 35 -19.21 -4.71 3.84
N TRP A 36 -20.45 -5.14 3.55
CA TRP A 36 -20.83 -6.54 3.66
C TRP A 36 -20.09 -7.40 2.64
N ILE A 37 -20.02 -6.94 1.39
CA ILE A 37 -19.23 -7.57 0.33
C ILE A 37 -17.75 -7.61 0.74
N HIS A 38 -17.20 -6.53 1.31
CA HIS A 38 -15.83 -6.52 1.81
C HIS A 38 -15.59 -7.62 2.85
N TYR A 39 -16.41 -7.71 3.91
CA TYR A 39 -16.24 -8.74 4.94
C TYR A 39 -16.50 -10.14 4.41
N PHE A 40 -17.46 -10.31 3.52
CA PHE A 40 -17.69 -11.59 2.85
C PHE A 40 -16.46 -11.99 2.03
N LEU A 41 -15.90 -11.12 1.20
CA LEU A 41 -14.73 -11.45 0.38
C LEU A 41 -13.46 -11.67 1.19
N THR A 42 -13.26 -10.90 2.28
CA THR A 42 -12.01 -10.94 3.07
C THR A 42 -11.98 -12.01 4.14
N PHE A 43 -13.12 -12.34 4.76
CA PHE A 43 -13.19 -13.34 5.84
C PHE A 43 -14.20 -14.44 5.53
N GLY A 44 -15.41 -14.06 5.11
CA GLY A 44 -16.54 -14.99 4.96
C GLY A 44 -16.31 -16.09 3.93
N ALA A 45 -15.90 -15.74 2.72
CA ALA A 45 -15.70 -16.64 1.59
C ALA A 45 -14.62 -17.68 1.90
N TYR A 46 -13.55 -17.27 2.59
CA TYR A 46 -12.49 -18.18 3.02
C TYR A 46 -12.97 -19.14 4.11
N ASP A 47 -13.71 -18.65 5.12
CA ASP A 47 -14.28 -19.52 6.16
C ASP A 47 -15.29 -20.52 5.59
N TYR A 48 -16.19 -20.08 4.68
CA TYR A 48 -17.10 -20.98 3.97
C TYR A 48 -16.35 -22.01 3.12
N PHE A 49 -15.27 -21.60 2.44
CA PHE A 49 -14.42 -22.52 1.68
C PHE A 49 -13.75 -23.56 2.59
N LEU A 50 -13.16 -23.15 3.71
CA LEU A 50 -12.54 -24.08 4.67
C LEU A 50 -13.56 -25.05 5.28
N ARG A 51 -14.77 -24.58 5.60
CA ARG A 51 -15.87 -25.42 6.07
C ARG A 51 -16.35 -26.40 5.01
N PHE A 52 -16.44 -25.95 3.75
CA PHE A 52 -16.79 -26.82 2.62
C PHE A 52 -15.73 -27.90 2.41
N VAL A 53 -14.45 -27.54 2.45
CA VAL A 53 -13.33 -28.50 2.38
C VAL A 53 -13.41 -29.48 3.55
N GLY A 54 -13.66 -29.00 4.77
CA GLY A 54 -13.82 -29.87 5.94
C GLY A 54 -15.03 -30.79 5.85
N PHE A 55 -16.12 -30.34 5.24
CA PHE A 55 -17.31 -31.15 4.99
C PHE A 55 -17.05 -32.25 3.95
N VAL A 56 -16.36 -31.94 2.85
CA VAL A 56 -16.12 -32.88 1.74
C VAL A 56 -14.96 -33.84 2.04
N PHE A 57 -13.86 -33.35 2.62
CA PHE A 57 -12.60 -34.09 2.78
C PHE A 57 -12.24 -34.39 4.25
N GLY A 58 -13.07 -33.95 5.21
CA GLY A 58 -12.77 -34.06 6.64
C GLY A 58 -11.63 -33.15 7.08
N SER A 59 -11.17 -33.36 8.32
CA SER A 59 -10.08 -32.56 8.92
C SER A 59 -8.80 -32.60 8.09
N LYS A 60 -8.47 -33.74 7.46
CA LYS A 60 -7.28 -33.88 6.61
C LYS A 60 -7.26 -32.87 5.47
N GLY A 61 -8.42 -32.63 4.82
CA GLY A 61 -8.50 -31.64 3.75
C GLY A 61 -8.27 -30.23 4.27
N THR A 62 -8.91 -29.89 5.39
CA THR A 62 -8.72 -28.59 6.05
C THR A 62 -7.26 -28.39 6.49
N ASP A 63 -6.63 -29.40 7.09
CA ASP A 63 -5.24 -29.37 7.53
C ASP A 63 -4.27 -29.15 6.36
N VAL A 64 -4.55 -29.75 5.18
CA VAL A 64 -3.76 -29.51 3.96
C VAL A 64 -3.89 -28.04 3.52
N ILE A 65 -5.10 -27.48 3.50
CA ILE A 65 -5.29 -26.06 3.15
C ILE A 65 -4.59 -25.14 4.15
N LEU A 66 -4.74 -25.39 5.45
CA LEU A 66 -4.05 -24.62 6.50
C LEU A 66 -2.53 -24.77 6.41
N SER A 67 -2.02 -25.93 6.01
CA SER A 67 -0.58 -26.15 5.78
C SER A 67 -0.07 -25.33 4.59
N VAL A 68 -0.87 -25.23 3.52
CA VAL A 68 -0.57 -24.37 2.37
C VAL A 68 -0.63 -22.91 2.76
N GLU A 69 -1.65 -22.48 3.52
CA GLU A 69 -1.75 -21.11 4.06
C GLU A 69 -0.52 -20.77 4.91
N TYR A 70 -0.16 -21.63 5.86
CA TYR A 70 1.02 -21.44 6.69
C TYR A 70 2.30 -21.32 5.87
N PHE A 71 2.47 -22.15 4.84
CA PHE A 71 3.63 -22.06 3.95
C PHE A 71 3.65 -20.76 3.13
N CYS A 72 2.50 -20.34 2.59
CA CYS A 72 2.37 -19.19 1.69
C CYS A 72 2.38 -17.85 2.44
N CYS A 73 1.82 -17.77 3.64
CA CYS A 73 1.53 -16.53 4.35
C CYS A 73 2.38 -16.34 5.62
N ASP A 74 2.70 -17.42 6.34
CA ASP A 74 3.38 -17.35 7.64
C ASP A 74 4.86 -17.76 7.60
N ARG A 75 5.34 -18.22 6.45
CA ARG A 75 6.77 -18.54 6.23
C ARG A 75 7.34 -17.81 5.00
N PRO A 76 8.64 -17.45 5.03
CA PRO A 76 9.30 -16.89 3.86
C PRO A 76 9.28 -17.88 2.70
N ASN A 77 8.75 -17.46 1.56
CA ASN A 77 8.67 -18.27 0.36
C ASN A 77 8.71 -17.37 -0.90
N PRO A 78 9.25 -17.85 -2.03
CA PRO A 78 9.42 -17.03 -3.22
C PRO A 78 8.17 -16.97 -4.12
N ILE A 79 7.02 -17.50 -3.72
CA ILE A 79 5.85 -17.66 -4.61
C ILE A 79 5.41 -16.31 -5.18
N LEU A 80 5.25 -15.29 -4.35
CA LEU A 80 4.84 -13.95 -4.81
C LEU A 80 5.92 -13.28 -5.68
N GLN A 81 7.19 -13.56 -5.44
CA GLN A 81 8.28 -13.07 -6.28
C GLN A 81 8.25 -13.72 -7.67
N VAL A 82 8.00 -15.03 -7.74
CA VAL A 82 7.84 -15.77 -9.00
C VAL A 82 6.62 -15.28 -9.76
N ILE A 83 5.48 -15.10 -9.09
CA ILE A 83 4.26 -14.55 -9.69
C ILE A 83 4.53 -13.16 -10.27
N TYR A 84 5.22 -12.30 -9.52
CA TYR A 84 5.57 -10.96 -9.98
C TYR A 84 6.44 -10.98 -11.25
N ILE A 85 7.51 -11.79 -11.27
CA ILE A 85 8.39 -11.92 -12.43
C ILE A 85 7.64 -12.52 -13.64
N ALA A 86 6.76 -13.49 -13.40
CA ALA A 86 5.91 -14.07 -14.44
C ALA A 86 4.93 -13.06 -15.03
N ILE A 87 4.26 -12.24 -14.20
CA ILE A 87 3.35 -11.18 -14.66
C ILE A 87 4.12 -10.14 -15.48
N MET A 88 5.25 -9.66 -14.98
CA MET A 88 6.05 -8.66 -15.69
C MET A 88 6.59 -9.20 -17.02
N GLY A 89 7.18 -10.40 -17.00
CA GLY A 89 7.73 -11.04 -18.19
C GLY A 89 6.65 -11.33 -19.24
N SER A 90 5.50 -11.86 -18.82
CA SER A 90 4.38 -12.14 -19.71
C SER A 90 3.79 -10.85 -20.29
N THR A 91 3.62 -9.80 -19.47
CA THR A 91 3.10 -8.51 -19.92
C THR A 91 4.04 -7.87 -20.94
N TYR A 92 5.36 -7.89 -20.68
CA TYR A 92 6.35 -7.39 -21.63
C TYR A 92 6.37 -8.22 -22.92
N PHE A 93 6.37 -9.55 -22.82
CA PHE A 93 6.35 -10.44 -23.98
C PHE A 93 5.11 -10.21 -24.85
N LEU A 94 3.92 -10.14 -24.24
CA LEU A 94 2.67 -9.86 -24.95
C LEU A 94 2.70 -8.47 -25.60
N THR A 95 3.24 -7.46 -24.91
CA THR A 95 3.41 -6.11 -25.47
C THR A 95 4.35 -6.12 -26.66
N ALA A 96 5.52 -6.75 -26.55
CA ALA A 96 6.50 -6.86 -27.61
C ALA A 96 5.92 -7.58 -28.84
N LYS A 97 5.34 -8.78 -28.64
CA LYS A 97 4.75 -9.60 -29.71
C LYS A 97 3.59 -8.90 -30.41
N SER A 98 2.71 -8.24 -29.66
CA SER A 98 1.49 -7.64 -30.22
C SER A 98 1.67 -6.22 -30.74
N SER A 99 2.63 -5.46 -30.19
CA SER A 99 2.69 -4.01 -30.39
C SER A 99 3.96 -3.52 -31.08
N PHE A 100 5.09 -4.23 -30.98
CA PHE A 100 6.34 -3.78 -31.62
C PHE A 100 6.28 -3.83 -33.14
N ILE A 101 5.34 -4.60 -33.71
CA ILE A 101 5.05 -4.60 -35.15
C ILE A 101 4.55 -3.24 -35.67
N TYR A 102 4.04 -2.38 -34.78
CA TYR A 102 3.58 -1.02 -35.09
C TYR A 102 4.62 0.05 -34.75
N ILE A 103 5.85 -0.36 -34.41
CA ILE A 103 6.98 0.52 -34.15
C ILE A 103 8.02 0.27 -35.27
N PRO A 104 8.54 1.31 -35.95
CA PRO A 104 8.20 2.72 -35.76
C PRO A 104 6.79 3.01 -36.32
N GLY A 105 6.07 3.89 -35.65
CA GLY A 105 4.74 4.33 -36.05
C GLY A 105 4.66 5.86 -36.06
N TYR A 106 3.51 6.41 -36.42
CA TYR A 106 3.34 7.86 -36.59
C TYR A 106 3.86 8.72 -35.42
N TYR A 107 3.70 8.26 -34.17
CA TYR A 107 4.07 8.98 -32.94
C TYR A 107 5.24 8.36 -32.15
N LEU A 108 5.78 7.22 -32.60
CA LEU A 108 6.80 6.47 -31.84
C LEU A 108 7.93 6.00 -32.77
N GLY A 109 9.15 6.41 -32.47
CA GLY A 109 10.35 5.92 -33.16
C GLY A 109 10.83 4.55 -32.67
N ASP A 110 11.75 3.94 -33.42
CA ASP A 110 12.33 2.62 -33.09
C ASP A 110 13.05 2.56 -31.74
N VAL A 111 13.52 3.70 -31.23
CA VAL A 111 14.19 3.82 -29.93
C VAL A 111 13.36 3.19 -28.79
N HIS A 112 12.03 3.23 -28.89
CA HIS A 112 11.11 2.69 -27.89
C HIS A 112 11.18 1.16 -27.73
N LYS A 113 11.63 0.42 -28.75
CA LYS A 113 11.87 -1.04 -28.63
C LYS A 113 13.02 -1.33 -27.66
N TYR A 114 14.09 -0.54 -27.74
CA TYR A 114 15.29 -0.71 -26.92
C TYR A 114 15.14 -0.10 -25.53
N THR A 115 14.59 1.11 -25.43
CA THR A 115 14.40 1.78 -24.14
C THR A 115 13.37 1.07 -23.27
N SER A 116 12.31 0.48 -23.86
CA SER A 116 11.35 -0.33 -23.10
C SER A 116 12.00 -1.58 -22.50
N PHE A 117 12.86 -2.28 -23.27
CA PHE A 117 13.61 -3.43 -22.77
C PHE A 117 14.53 -3.03 -21.61
N LEU A 118 15.32 -1.97 -21.79
CA LEU A 118 16.21 -1.45 -20.74
C LEU A 118 15.42 -1.05 -19.49
N ALA A 119 14.27 -0.40 -19.65
CA ALA A 119 13.44 0.02 -18.54
C ALA A 119 12.88 -1.16 -17.72
N VAL A 120 12.51 -2.26 -18.38
CA VAL A 120 12.12 -3.51 -17.71
C VAL A 120 13.29 -4.10 -16.92
N ILE A 121 14.49 -4.16 -17.52
CA ILE A 121 15.70 -4.67 -16.84
C ILE A 121 16.01 -3.86 -15.57
N VAL A 122 15.96 -2.52 -15.65
CA VAL A 122 16.15 -1.66 -14.46
C VAL A 122 15.09 -1.96 -13.38
N GLY A 123 13.84 -2.18 -13.79
CA GLY A 123 12.76 -2.56 -12.88
C GLY A 123 13.01 -3.89 -12.16
N VAL A 124 13.50 -4.90 -12.89
CA VAL A 124 13.90 -6.20 -12.31
C VAL A 124 15.07 -6.02 -11.35
N ILE A 125 16.08 -5.21 -11.68
CA ILE A 125 17.21 -4.95 -10.79
C ILE A 125 16.75 -4.30 -9.48
N LEU A 126 15.90 -3.26 -9.54
CA LEU A 126 15.35 -2.60 -8.36
C LEU A 126 14.50 -3.54 -7.49
N PHE A 127 13.74 -4.43 -8.13
CA PHE A 127 12.99 -5.49 -7.44
C PHE A 127 13.93 -6.44 -6.68
N LEU A 128 14.95 -6.97 -7.36
CA LEU A 128 15.91 -7.91 -6.76
C LEU A 128 16.72 -7.24 -5.64
N LEU A 129 17.15 -5.99 -5.83
CA LEU A 129 17.81 -5.20 -4.78
C LEU A 129 16.93 -5.09 -3.53
N THR A 130 15.63 -4.83 -3.70
CA THR A 130 14.70 -4.75 -2.57
C THR A 130 14.51 -6.11 -1.89
N CYS A 131 14.37 -7.19 -2.67
CA CYS A 131 14.20 -8.55 -2.18
C CYS A 131 15.39 -9.04 -1.34
N PHE A 132 16.62 -8.81 -1.83
CA PHE A 132 17.83 -9.41 -1.25
C PHE A 132 18.64 -8.48 -0.34
N SER A 133 18.29 -7.19 -0.24
CA SER A 133 18.97 -6.29 0.71
C SER A 133 18.64 -6.62 2.17
N ASP A 134 19.62 -6.46 3.05
CA ASP A 134 19.38 -6.45 4.50
C ASP A 134 18.40 -5.31 4.84
N PRO A 135 17.26 -5.59 5.51
CA PRO A 135 16.32 -4.56 5.89
C PRO A 135 16.78 -3.68 7.05
N GLY A 136 17.91 -4.02 7.69
CA GLY A 136 18.35 -3.44 8.95
C GLY A 136 18.19 -4.43 10.10
N THR A 137 18.70 -5.65 9.91
CA THR A 137 18.61 -6.72 10.90
C THR A 137 19.33 -6.32 12.18
N VAL A 138 18.63 -6.40 13.32
CA VAL A 138 19.16 -6.11 14.65
C VAL A 138 19.58 -7.42 15.31
N ASN A 139 20.83 -7.49 15.75
CA ASN A 139 21.42 -8.62 16.46
C ASN A 139 22.23 -8.14 17.68
N ALA A 140 22.78 -9.06 18.46
CA ALA A 140 23.52 -8.73 19.68
C ALA A 140 24.75 -7.83 19.42
N GLU A 141 25.38 -7.93 18.24
CA GLU A 141 26.58 -7.18 17.88
C GLU A 141 26.28 -5.71 17.55
N ASN A 142 25.14 -5.44 16.92
CA ASN A 142 24.80 -4.11 16.40
C ASN A 142 23.71 -3.38 17.19
N VAL A 143 23.06 -4.04 18.16
CA VAL A 143 21.92 -3.50 18.91
C VAL A 143 22.23 -2.14 19.55
N SER A 144 23.42 -1.98 20.14
CA SER A 144 23.84 -0.74 20.79
C SER A 144 23.86 0.45 19.81
N ARG A 145 24.28 0.21 18.55
CA ARG A 145 24.31 1.25 17.51
C ARG A 145 22.91 1.72 17.15
N TYR A 146 21.95 0.80 17.04
CA TYR A 146 20.56 1.15 16.76
C TYR A 146 19.88 1.86 17.93
N ILE A 147 20.18 1.48 19.18
CA ILE A 147 19.68 2.19 20.38
C ILE A 147 20.21 3.63 20.40
N SER A 148 21.48 3.84 20.08
CA SER A 148 22.04 5.19 20.01
C SER A 148 21.48 6.01 18.86
N ALA A 149 21.13 5.38 17.74
CA ALA A 149 20.55 6.06 16.57
C ALA A 149 19.10 6.52 16.81
N TYR A 150 18.31 5.73 17.55
CA TYR A 150 16.88 5.95 17.74
C TYR A 150 16.53 6.06 19.24
N PRO A 151 16.41 7.28 19.80
CA PRO A 151 15.98 7.47 21.17
C PRO A 151 14.54 6.98 21.37
N TYR A 152 14.26 6.50 22.57
CA TYR A 152 12.90 6.14 23.00
C TYR A 152 12.09 7.42 23.22
N ASP A 153 10.83 7.44 22.78
CA ASP A 153 9.90 8.54 23.03
C ASP A 153 9.10 8.35 24.33
N ASP A 154 9.15 7.16 24.93
CA ASP A 154 8.38 6.73 26.09
C ASP A 154 6.86 6.92 25.94
N ILE A 155 6.38 7.03 24.70
CA ILE A 155 4.96 7.09 24.31
C ILE A 155 4.58 5.80 23.57
N ILE A 156 5.09 5.61 22.35
CA ILE A 156 4.84 4.40 21.54
C ILE A 156 6.04 3.44 21.53
N TYR A 157 7.21 3.92 21.98
CA TYR A 157 8.45 3.16 22.16
C TYR A 157 9.05 3.41 23.53
N SER A 158 8.94 2.40 24.40
CA SER A 158 9.66 2.30 25.66
C SER A 158 10.68 1.15 25.62
N LYS A 159 11.66 1.19 26.54
CA LYS A 159 12.69 0.15 26.66
C LYS A 159 12.04 -1.20 26.94
N LYS A 160 12.27 -2.16 26.03
CA LYS A 160 11.78 -3.54 26.12
C LYS A 160 12.81 -4.50 25.53
N GLU A 161 12.74 -5.76 25.92
CA GLU A 161 13.51 -6.85 25.29
C GLU A 161 12.65 -7.60 24.27
N CYS A 162 13.28 -8.16 23.23
CA CYS A 162 12.62 -9.10 22.34
C CYS A 162 12.58 -10.48 22.99
N SER A 163 11.38 -10.99 23.27
CA SER A 163 11.18 -12.31 23.86
C SER A 163 11.78 -13.46 23.04
N THR A 164 11.82 -13.32 21.71
CA THR A 164 12.38 -14.32 20.78
C THR A 164 13.90 -14.17 20.62
N CYS A 165 14.38 -12.97 20.25
CA CYS A 165 15.80 -12.75 19.95
C CYS A 165 16.68 -12.55 21.20
N LYS A 166 16.09 -12.32 22.39
CA LYS A 166 16.80 -12.04 23.65
C LYS A 166 17.80 -10.88 23.56
N ILE A 167 17.40 -9.84 22.83
CA ILE A 167 18.16 -8.59 22.70
C ILE A 167 17.27 -7.41 23.10
N PRO A 168 17.84 -6.32 23.65
CA PRO A 168 17.12 -5.06 23.80
C PRO A 168 16.52 -4.63 22.46
N LYS A 169 15.27 -4.17 22.43
CA LYS A 169 14.62 -3.70 21.20
C LYS A 169 14.89 -2.21 21.03
N PRO A 170 15.70 -1.78 20.04
CA PRO A 170 15.82 -0.37 19.73
C PRO A 170 14.45 0.26 19.47
N ALA A 171 14.30 1.55 19.73
CA ALA A 171 13.09 2.27 19.32
C ALA A 171 12.89 2.10 17.80
N ARG A 172 11.63 2.11 17.35
CA ARG A 172 11.24 1.85 15.95
C ARG A 172 11.55 0.45 15.41
N SER A 173 12.06 -0.48 16.23
CA SER A 173 12.27 -1.87 15.81
C SER A 173 11.07 -2.78 16.09
N LYS A 174 10.96 -3.86 15.30
CA LYS A 174 9.98 -4.93 15.52
C LYS A 174 10.58 -6.28 15.15
N HIS A 175 10.21 -7.31 15.91
CA HIS A 175 10.48 -8.69 15.53
C HIS A 175 9.44 -9.13 14.51
N CYS A 176 9.88 -9.53 13.33
CA CYS A 176 9.03 -10.14 12.32
C CYS A 176 9.06 -11.65 12.51
N SER A 177 7.93 -12.27 12.85
CA SER A 177 7.81 -13.73 13.03
C SER A 177 8.08 -14.48 11.73
N ILE A 178 7.61 -13.95 10.58
CA ILE A 178 7.82 -14.55 9.26
C ILE A 178 9.32 -14.62 8.94
N CYS A 179 10.04 -13.49 9.05
CA CYS A 179 11.49 -13.48 8.82
C CYS A 179 12.33 -14.00 9.99
N ASN A 180 11.71 -14.29 11.14
CA ASN A 180 12.34 -14.66 12.41
C ASN A 180 13.54 -13.77 12.82
N ARG A 181 13.38 -12.44 12.73
CA ARG A 181 14.43 -11.48 13.10
C ARG A 181 13.87 -10.13 13.55
N CYS A 182 14.62 -9.43 14.39
CA CYS A 182 14.37 -8.02 14.68
C CYS A 182 14.86 -7.14 13.51
N VAL A 183 14.04 -6.18 13.11
CA VAL A 183 14.36 -5.22 12.03
C VAL A 183 14.23 -3.81 12.57
N ALA A 184 15.27 -2.99 12.36
CA ALA A 184 15.30 -1.59 12.74
C ALA A 184 14.42 -0.73 11.82
N ARG A 185 13.83 0.33 12.38
CA ARG A 185 12.88 1.22 11.68
C ARG A 185 11.87 0.43 10.85
N PHE A 186 11.24 -0.57 11.48
CA PHE A 186 10.37 -1.53 10.81
C PHE A 186 9.16 -0.82 10.21
N ASP A 187 8.93 -1.03 8.92
CA ASP A 187 7.75 -0.54 8.21
C ASP A 187 6.69 -1.64 8.11
N HIS A 188 6.97 -2.70 7.35
CA HIS A 188 6.12 -3.86 7.19
C HIS A 188 6.92 -5.08 6.70
N HIS A 189 6.32 -6.26 6.75
CA HIS A 189 6.80 -7.41 5.97
C HIS A 189 6.08 -7.40 4.62
N CYS A 190 6.83 -7.40 3.52
CA CYS A 190 6.26 -7.37 2.18
C CYS A 190 6.37 -8.76 1.55
N GLY A 191 5.24 -9.44 1.39
CA GLY A 191 5.19 -10.76 0.75
C GLY A 191 5.71 -10.74 -0.69
N TRP A 192 5.44 -9.67 -1.45
CA TRP A 192 5.97 -9.48 -2.81
C TRP A 192 7.49 -9.44 -2.87
N MET A 193 8.14 -8.94 -1.82
CA MET A 193 9.59 -8.89 -1.71
C MET A 193 10.17 -10.10 -0.98
N ASN A 194 9.32 -10.94 -0.37
CA ASN A 194 9.69 -11.98 0.58
C ASN A 194 10.72 -11.49 1.63
N ASN A 195 10.57 -10.24 2.06
CA ASN A 195 11.51 -9.56 2.94
C ASN A 195 10.80 -8.46 3.75
N CYS A 196 11.38 -8.07 4.88
CA CYS A 196 10.90 -6.89 5.60
C CYS A 196 11.33 -5.62 4.86
N ILE A 197 10.53 -4.57 4.97
CA ILE A 197 10.94 -3.21 4.63
C ILE A 197 11.30 -2.51 5.94
N GLY A 198 12.54 -2.03 6.02
CA GLY A 198 13.10 -1.41 7.22
C GLY A 198 14.13 -0.35 6.87
N GLU A 199 14.92 0.05 7.86
CA GLU A 199 15.88 1.15 7.79
C GLU A 199 16.76 1.11 6.53
N ARG A 200 17.33 -0.05 6.19
CA ARG A 200 18.41 -0.15 5.19
C ARG A 200 17.95 -0.37 3.74
N ASN A 201 16.74 -0.89 3.54
CA ASN A 201 16.22 -1.21 2.21
C ASN A 201 15.04 -0.33 1.77
N THR A 202 14.53 0.57 2.62
CA THR A 202 13.44 1.50 2.26
C THR A 202 13.79 2.29 0.99
N LYS A 203 15.05 2.71 0.79
CA LYS A 203 15.48 3.42 -0.43
C LYS A 203 15.28 2.60 -1.71
N TYR A 204 15.55 1.30 -1.67
CA TYR A 204 15.37 0.41 -2.83
C TYR A 204 13.88 0.18 -3.08
N PHE A 205 13.09 0.00 -2.01
CA PHE A 205 11.64 -0.12 -2.09
C PHE A 205 10.99 1.13 -2.71
N MET A 206 11.39 2.33 -2.29
CA MET A 206 10.89 3.59 -2.86
C MET A 206 11.28 3.76 -4.33
N ALA A 207 12.54 3.45 -4.68
CA ALA A 207 13.00 3.49 -6.07
C ALA A 207 12.24 2.49 -6.94
N PHE A 208 12.02 1.27 -6.43
CA PHE A 208 11.23 0.23 -7.07
C PHE A 208 9.79 0.70 -7.36
N LEU A 209 9.09 1.24 -6.34
CA LEU A 209 7.71 1.71 -6.52
C LEU A 209 7.61 2.84 -7.54
N LEU A 210 8.50 3.83 -7.46
CA LEU A 210 8.52 4.95 -8.40
C LEU A 210 8.81 4.47 -9.82
N TRP A 211 9.83 3.63 -9.99
CA TRP A 211 10.22 3.12 -11.30
C TRP A 211 9.13 2.25 -11.92
N HIS A 212 8.50 1.37 -11.13
CA HIS A 212 7.41 0.53 -11.61
C HIS A 212 6.20 1.37 -12.02
N PHE A 213 5.82 2.36 -11.20
CA PHE A 213 4.78 3.33 -11.57
C PHE A 213 5.06 3.99 -12.93
N LEU A 214 6.27 4.52 -13.11
CA LEU A 214 6.70 5.18 -14.34
C LEU A 214 6.76 4.20 -15.53
N LEU A 215 7.18 2.96 -15.32
CA LEU A 215 7.23 1.91 -16.34
C LEU A 215 5.82 1.57 -16.84
N CYS A 216 4.84 1.39 -15.95
CA CYS A 216 3.45 1.15 -16.33
C CYS A 216 2.83 2.37 -17.03
N LEU A 217 3.13 3.58 -16.55
CA LEU A 217 2.67 4.82 -17.19
C LEU A 217 3.26 4.95 -18.60
N TYR A 218 4.57 4.70 -18.76
CA TYR A 218 5.26 4.70 -20.04
C TYR A 218 4.64 3.68 -21.01
N GLY A 219 4.39 2.45 -20.56
CA GLY A 219 3.72 1.43 -21.37
C GLY A 219 2.30 1.84 -21.80
N THR A 220 1.53 2.45 -20.89
CA THR A 220 0.18 2.97 -21.18
C THR A 220 0.23 4.06 -22.25
N VAL A 221 1.11 5.04 -22.10
CA VAL A 221 1.28 6.15 -23.06
C VAL A 221 1.80 5.66 -24.40
N ALA A 222 2.78 4.74 -24.41
CA ALA A 222 3.31 4.16 -25.64
C ALA A 222 2.23 3.41 -26.42
N ILE A 223 1.44 2.55 -25.76
CA ILE A 223 0.33 1.86 -26.43
C ILE A 223 -0.72 2.88 -26.93
N GLY A 224 -1.03 3.92 -26.14
CA GLY A 224 -1.91 5.01 -26.57
C GLY A 224 -1.43 5.70 -27.86
N PHE A 225 -0.13 5.96 -27.98
CA PHE A 225 0.49 6.51 -29.19
C PHE A 225 0.50 5.55 -30.38
N ILE A 226 0.69 4.24 -30.14
CA ILE A 226 0.50 3.22 -31.19
C ILE A 226 -0.92 3.31 -31.73
N LEU A 227 -1.93 3.25 -30.86
CA LEU A 227 -3.34 3.27 -31.26
C LEU A 227 -3.73 4.57 -31.98
N ALA A 228 -3.30 5.72 -31.47
CA ALA A 228 -3.50 7.02 -32.12
C ALA A 228 -2.81 7.08 -33.49
N GLY A 229 -1.61 6.51 -33.61
CA GLY A 229 -0.88 6.39 -34.87
C GLY A 229 -1.65 5.57 -35.89
N ARG A 230 -2.20 4.42 -35.49
CA ARG A 230 -3.03 3.57 -36.36
C ARG A 230 -4.30 4.24 -36.85
N VAL A 231 -4.99 5.01 -35.99
CA VAL A 231 -6.16 5.82 -36.38
C VAL A 231 -5.79 6.81 -37.50
N LYS A 232 -4.60 7.42 -37.42
CA LYS A 232 -4.13 8.41 -38.38
C LYS A 232 -3.63 7.76 -39.68
N GLU A 233 -2.79 6.73 -39.60
CA GLU A 233 -2.22 6.00 -40.74
C GLU A 233 -3.30 5.36 -41.60
N LEU A 234 -4.29 4.72 -40.97
CA LEU A 234 -5.43 4.12 -41.68
C LEU A 234 -6.52 5.15 -42.03
N ARG A 235 -6.29 6.44 -41.72
CA ARG A 235 -7.21 7.56 -42.01
C ARG A 235 -8.64 7.26 -41.54
N VAL A 236 -8.81 6.64 -40.37
CA VAL A 236 -10.11 6.14 -39.88
C VAL A 236 -11.13 7.27 -39.77
N VAL A 237 -10.71 8.44 -39.29
CA VAL A 237 -11.58 9.62 -39.21
C VAL A 237 -12.04 10.08 -40.60
N HIS A 238 -11.16 10.06 -41.60
CA HIS A 238 -11.53 10.37 -42.98
C HIS A 238 -12.52 9.34 -43.53
N ILE A 239 -12.29 8.05 -43.27
CA ILE A 239 -13.20 6.98 -43.70
C ILE A 239 -14.59 7.17 -43.09
N LEU A 240 -14.67 7.39 -41.78
CA LEU A 240 -15.93 7.59 -41.07
C LEU A 240 -16.68 8.84 -41.56
N THR A 241 -15.97 9.94 -41.78
CA THR A 241 -16.60 11.22 -42.17
C THR A 241 -17.00 11.26 -43.64
N VAL A 242 -16.18 10.73 -44.55
CA VAL A 242 -16.41 10.81 -46.01
C VAL A 242 -17.28 9.67 -46.52
N TYR A 243 -17.03 8.43 -46.10
CA TYR A 243 -17.73 7.25 -46.65
C TYR A 243 -18.97 6.86 -45.83
N TYR A 244 -18.92 7.04 -44.51
CA TYR A 244 -20.06 6.70 -43.63
C TYR A 244 -20.89 7.91 -43.21
N GLY A 245 -20.56 9.12 -43.69
CA GLY A 245 -21.31 10.34 -43.40
C GLY A 245 -21.37 10.70 -41.92
N VAL A 246 -20.40 10.25 -41.11
CA VAL A 246 -20.37 10.53 -39.67
C VAL A 246 -20.00 11.99 -39.45
N ASP A 247 -20.82 12.69 -38.67
CA ASP A 247 -20.59 14.07 -38.28
C ASP A 247 -19.19 14.29 -37.69
N LYS A 248 -18.52 15.40 -38.03
CA LYS A 248 -17.15 15.69 -37.59
C LYS A 248 -17.05 16.02 -36.09
N SER A 249 -18.16 16.05 -35.38
CA SER A 249 -18.18 16.34 -33.94
C SER A 249 -17.52 15.21 -33.13
N PHE A 250 -16.75 15.56 -32.11
CA PHE A 250 -16.09 14.58 -31.22
C PHE A 250 -17.09 13.60 -30.59
N ARG A 251 -18.27 14.08 -30.19
CA ARG A 251 -19.34 13.26 -29.61
C ARG A 251 -19.87 12.18 -30.57
N SER A 252 -19.81 12.42 -31.88
CA SER A 252 -20.22 11.45 -32.91
C SER A 252 -19.08 10.49 -33.29
N LEU A 253 -17.87 11.01 -33.44
CA LEU A 253 -16.70 10.22 -33.87
C LEU A 253 -16.15 9.31 -32.77
N ALA A 254 -16.03 9.81 -31.54
CA ALA A 254 -15.31 9.12 -30.47
C ALA A 254 -15.86 7.71 -30.19
N PRO A 255 -17.19 7.49 -30.03
CA PRO A 255 -17.73 6.15 -29.80
C PRO A 255 -17.43 5.17 -30.94
N ARG A 256 -17.45 5.64 -32.20
CA ARG A 256 -17.19 4.80 -33.39
C ARG A 256 -15.72 4.43 -33.52
N VAL A 257 -14.82 5.40 -33.29
CA VAL A 257 -13.38 5.16 -33.28
C VAL A 257 -13.00 4.23 -32.13
N ILE A 258 -13.56 4.43 -30.93
CA ILE A 258 -13.33 3.55 -29.78
C ILE A 258 -13.86 2.13 -30.06
N GLN A 259 -15.07 2.00 -30.60
CA GLN A 259 -15.61 0.68 -30.97
C GLN A 259 -14.71 -0.04 -31.99
N TRP A 260 -14.22 0.68 -33.00
CA TRP A 260 -13.28 0.13 -33.97
C TRP A 260 -11.94 -0.26 -33.33
N LEU A 261 -11.37 0.59 -32.48
CA LEU A 261 -10.13 0.30 -31.73
C LEU A 261 -10.28 -0.93 -30.84
N VAL A 262 -11.37 -1.03 -30.09
CA VAL A 262 -11.66 -2.20 -29.23
C VAL A 262 -11.84 -3.47 -30.06
N GLY A 263 -12.48 -3.39 -31.23
CA GLY A 263 -12.70 -4.54 -32.10
C GLY A 263 -11.43 -5.01 -32.82
N THR A 264 -10.61 -4.10 -33.31
CA THR A 264 -9.42 -4.41 -34.13
C THR A 264 -8.15 -4.57 -33.30
N TYR A 265 -8.01 -3.82 -32.21
CA TYR A 265 -6.82 -3.76 -31.35
C TYR A 265 -7.14 -4.16 -29.90
N ASN A 266 -7.98 -5.18 -29.73
CA ASN A 266 -8.47 -5.64 -28.43
C ASN A 266 -7.33 -5.94 -27.43
N THR A 267 -6.23 -6.52 -27.89
CA THR A 267 -5.09 -6.92 -27.06
C THR A 267 -4.35 -5.70 -26.53
N GLN A 268 -4.11 -4.71 -27.38
CA GLN A 268 -3.46 -3.45 -27.01
C GLN A 268 -4.35 -2.65 -26.05
N ILE A 269 -5.67 -2.61 -26.28
CA ILE A 269 -6.61 -1.98 -25.35
C ILE A 269 -6.57 -2.67 -23.99
N LEU A 270 -6.62 -4.01 -23.94
CA LEU A 270 -6.55 -4.76 -22.68
C LEU A 270 -5.25 -4.50 -21.92
N LEU A 271 -4.10 -4.54 -22.61
CA LEU A 271 -2.79 -4.24 -22.02
C LEU A 271 -2.72 -2.79 -21.52
N MET A 272 -3.23 -1.82 -22.30
CA MET A 272 -3.26 -0.42 -21.91
C MET A 272 -4.12 -0.19 -20.65
N VAL A 273 -5.30 -0.81 -20.58
CA VAL A 273 -6.19 -0.72 -19.41
C VAL A 273 -5.53 -1.37 -18.19
N PHE A 274 -4.94 -2.56 -18.34
CA PHE A 274 -4.21 -3.24 -17.26
C PHE A 274 -3.07 -2.38 -16.72
N LEU A 275 -2.21 -1.86 -17.61
CA LEU A 275 -1.08 -1.01 -17.22
C LEU A 275 -1.54 0.31 -16.59
N ALA A 276 -2.63 0.91 -17.06
CA ALA A 276 -3.20 2.13 -16.49
C ALA A 276 -3.71 1.91 -15.06
N ILE A 277 -4.44 0.80 -14.81
CA ILE A 277 -4.94 0.44 -13.48
C ILE A 277 -3.76 0.18 -12.53
N VAL A 278 -2.78 -0.63 -12.95
CA VAL A 278 -1.58 -0.92 -12.14
C VAL A 278 -0.80 0.35 -11.85
N SER A 279 -0.62 1.23 -12.85
CA SER A 279 0.03 2.54 -12.67
C SER A 279 -0.69 3.40 -11.63
N LEU A 280 -2.01 3.50 -11.68
CA LEU A 280 -2.80 4.26 -10.70
C LEU A 280 -2.65 3.71 -9.28
N LEU A 281 -2.69 2.38 -9.11
CA LEU A 281 -2.50 1.74 -7.81
C LEU A 281 -1.08 1.99 -7.26
N LEU A 282 -0.05 1.85 -8.10
CA LEU A 282 1.33 2.12 -7.72
C LEU A 282 1.56 3.59 -7.40
N ALA A 283 0.92 4.52 -8.11
CA ALA A 283 0.99 5.96 -7.82
C ALA A 283 0.44 6.28 -6.43
N GLY A 284 -0.74 5.74 -6.10
CA GLY A 284 -1.33 5.92 -4.77
C GLY A 284 -0.47 5.33 -3.65
N PHE A 285 0.07 4.12 -3.88
CA PHE A 285 0.93 3.45 -2.91
C PHE A 285 2.28 4.16 -2.73
N PHE A 286 2.90 4.62 -3.81
CA PHE A 286 4.10 5.45 -3.76
C PHE A 286 3.84 6.77 -3.04
N ALA A 287 2.75 7.48 -3.34
CA ALA A 287 2.41 8.74 -2.70
C ALA A 287 2.22 8.58 -1.17
N TYR A 288 1.56 7.50 -0.75
CA TYR A 288 1.44 7.16 0.67
C TYR A 288 2.80 6.96 1.34
N HIS A 289 3.68 6.13 0.78
CA HIS A 289 5.00 5.90 1.34
C HIS A 289 5.94 7.10 1.23
N ALA A 290 5.78 7.93 0.20
CA ALA A 290 6.49 9.20 0.07
C ALA A 290 6.10 10.15 1.21
N ASN A 291 4.81 10.27 1.53
CA ASN A 291 4.35 11.05 2.68
C ASN A 291 4.94 10.53 4.00
N LEU A 292 4.95 9.21 4.21
CA LEU A 292 5.59 8.58 5.37
C LEU A 292 7.09 8.91 5.47
N CYS A 293 7.81 8.88 4.34
CA CYS A 293 9.21 9.28 4.29
C CYS A 293 9.39 10.77 4.60
N LEU A 294 8.48 11.64 4.14
CA LEU A 294 8.51 13.08 4.38
C LEU A 294 8.25 13.44 5.84
N THR A 295 7.40 12.70 6.57
CA THR A 295 7.09 12.91 8.00
C THR A 295 7.91 12.03 8.95
N ASN A 296 8.89 11.30 8.42
CA ASN A 296 9.70 10.28 9.12
C ASN A 296 8.86 9.33 9.99
N THR A 297 7.77 8.83 9.45
CA THR A 297 6.88 7.85 10.09
C THR A 297 6.93 6.55 9.31
N THR A 298 6.78 5.40 9.97
CA THR A 298 6.61 4.10 9.29
C THR A 298 5.15 3.67 9.27
N THR A 299 4.81 2.71 8.40
CA THR A 299 3.48 2.09 8.38
C THR A 299 3.13 1.49 9.75
N ASN A 300 4.07 0.77 10.38
CA ASN A 300 3.91 0.23 11.73
C ASN A 300 3.69 1.33 12.79
N GLU A 301 4.35 2.49 12.65
CA GLU A 301 4.14 3.63 13.54
C GLU A 301 2.76 4.26 13.37
N THR A 302 2.27 4.34 12.14
CA THR A 302 0.91 4.84 11.86
C THR A 302 -0.15 4.00 12.58
N PHE A 303 0.01 2.67 12.61
CA PHE A 303 -0.86 1.79 13.40
C PHE A 303 -0.71 2.00 14.91
N LYS A 304 0.53 2.11 15.42
CA LYS A 304 0.77 2.37 16.85
C LYS A 304 0.18 3.69 17.33
N TRP A 305 0.33 4.76 16.55
CA TRP A 305 -0.26 6.06 16.88
C TRP A 305 -1.78 5.99 16.89
N ARG A 306 -2.39 5.27 15.93
CA ARG A 306 -3.85 5.05 15.91
C ARG A 306 -4.32 4.28 17.14
N GLU A 307 -3.60 3.24 17.55
CA GLU A 307 -3.89 2.49 18.78
C GLU A 307 -3.77 3.36 20.02
N TYR A 308 -2.71 4.17 20.13
CA TYR A 308 -2.49 5.09 21.24
C TYR A 308 -3.61 6.14 21.35
N ILE A 309 -3.99 6.78 20.24
CA ILE A 309 -5.10 7.77 20.22
C ILE A 309 -6.42 7.09 20.60
N SER A 310 -6.70 5.91 20.06
CA SER A 310 -7.91 5.13 20.39
C SER A 310 -7.96 4.73 21.87
N LEU A 311 -6.83 4.31 22.44
CA LEU A 311 -6.73 3.95 23.86
C LEU A 311 -6.95 5.17 24.76
N ASN A 312 -6.31 6.30 24.45
CA ASN A 312 -6.50 7.54 25.21
C ASN A 312 -7.96 8.01 25.17
N LYS A 313 -8.62 7.91 24.01
CA LYS A 313 -10.04 8.21 23.87
C LYS A 313 -10.91 7.31 24.76
N LYS A 314 -10.69 5.99 24.74
CA LYS A 314 -11.42 5.07 25.61
C LYS A 314 -11.18 5.36 27.10
N LEU A 315 -9.94 5.72 27.46
CA LEU A 315 -9.59 6.08 28.82
C LEU A 315 -10.25 7.39 29.26
N SER A 316 -10.32 8.39 28.38
CA SER A 316 -10.99 9.67 28.64
C SER A 316 -12.49 9.49 28.83
N GLU A 317 -13.13 8.70 27.96
CA GLU A 317 -14.54 8.32 28.05
C GLU A 317 -14.84 7.53 29.33
N ALA A 318 -13.96 6.59 29.71
CA ALA A 318 -14.07 5.84 30.96
C ALA A 318 -13.91 6.74 32.19
N LYS A 319 -12.95 7.68 32.19
CA LYS A 319 -12.76 8.67 33.27
C LYS A 319 -13.97 9.59 33.39
N ALA A 320 -14.51 10.09 32.26
CA ALA A 320 -15.69 10.93 32.24
C ALA A 320 -16.92 10.17 32.78
N SER A 321 -17.08 8.90 32.39
CA SER A 321 -18.15 8.03 32.90
C SER A 321 -18.00 7.77 34.41
N ALA A 322 -16.79 7.50 34.87
CA ALA A 322 -16.50 7.30 36.30
C ALA A 322 -16.74 8.59 37.12
N ALA A 323 -16.40 9.76 36.56
CA ALA A 323 -16.68 11.05 37.18
C ALA A 323 -18.18 11.34 37.26
N ALA A 324 -18.94 11.04 36.19
CA ALA A 324 -20.40 11.15 36.18
C ALA A 324 -21.06 10.24 37.22
N LEU A 325 -20.58 8.99 37.36
CA LEU A 325 -21.02 8.07 38.41
C LEU A 325 -20.75 8.62 39.82
N LYS A 326 -19.54 9.15 40.07
CA LYS A 326 -19.19 9.78 41.36
C LYS A 326 -20.03 11.03 41.66
N ALA A 327 -20.33 11.84 40.66
CA ALA A 327 -21.19 13.02 40.78
C ALA A 327 -22.64 12.62 41.08
N GLY A 328 -23.14 11.56 40.43
CA GLY A 328 -24.46 10.98 40.72
C GLY A 328 -24.57 10.45 42.15
N MET A 329 -23.56 9.72 42.63
CA MET A 329 -23.52 9.22 44.02
C MET A 329 -23.46 10.35 45.06
N SER A 330 -22.79 11.47 44.74
CA SER A 330 -22.76 12.65 45.62
C SER A 330 -24.10 13.40 45.63
N CYS A 331 -24.90 13.29 44.57
CA CYS A 331 -26.23 13.88 44.47
C CYS A 331 -27.28 13.07 45.24
N GLU A 332 -27.13 11.76 45.43
CA GLU A 332 -28.07 11.00 46.27
C GLU A 332 -28.02 11.38 47.76
N LEU A 333 -26.97 12.08 48.21
CA LEU A 333 -26.90 12.68 49.56
C LEU A 333 -27.54 14.08 49.65
N LYS A 334 -28.04 14.66 48.55
CA LYS A 334 -28.76 15.94 48.56
C LYS A 334 -30.06 15.81 47.77
N LYS A 335 -31.18 15.86 48.49
CA LYS A 335 -32.55 15.92 47.93
C LYS A 335 -32.58 16.75 46.63
N PRO A 336 -33.15 16.21 45.54
CA PRO A 336 -33.12 16.88 44.25
C PRO A 336 -34.02 18.12 44.30
N SER A 337 -33.41 19.30 44.18
CA SER A 337 -34.10 20.46 43.59
C SER A 337 -34.03 20.29 42.08
N ALA A 338 -35.21 20.26 41.45
CA ALA A 338 -35.35 20.15 40.01
C ALA A 338 -34.75 21.37 39.31
N GLU A 339 -33.58 21.22 38.67
CA GLU A 339 -33.12 22.01 37.52
C GLU A 339 -31.67 21.63 37.18
N SER A 340 -31.48 20.88 36.09
CA SER A 340 -30.35 21.00 35.15
C SER A 340 -30.29 19.77 34.24
N LYS A 341 -30.93 19.89 33.08
CA LYS A 341 -30.79 18.96 31.94
C LYS A 341 -29.45 19.13 31.19
N CYS A 342 -28.37 19.55 31.85
CA CYS A 342 -27.09 19.84 31.18
C CYS A 342 -25.96 18.81 31.41
N PHE A 343 -26.28 17.60 31.88
CA PHE A 343 -25.22 16.64 32.26
C PHE A 343 -24.66 15.76 31.12
N GLY A 344 -25.18 15.88 29.89
CA GLY A 344 -24.70 15.10 28.72
C GLY A 344 -23.63 15.77 27.86
N LEU A 345 -23.50 17.10 27.93
CA LEU A 345 -22.64 17.87 27.02
C LEU A 345 -21.20 18.01 27.53
N CYS A 346 -21.00 18.05 28.86
CA CYS A 346 -19.68 18.30 29.44
C CYS A 346 -18.72 17.09 29.34
N GLY A 347 -19.24 15.86 29.30
CA GLY A 347 -18.40 14.66 29.09
C GLY A 347 -17.86 14.56 27.67
N ARG A 348 -18.63 15.06 26.68
CA ARG A 348 -18.26 14.98 25.26
C ARG A 348 -17.22 16.02 24.87
N SER A 349 -17.16 17.18 25.55
CA SER A 349 -16.11 18.17 25.34
C SER A 349 -14.75 17.68 25.87
N SER A 350 -14.72 17.11 27.08
CA SER A 350 -13.48 16.58 27.68
C SER A 350 -12.86 15.45 26.85
N ALA A 351 -13.67 14.51 26.35
CA ALA A 351 -13.17 13.44 25.49
C ALA A 351 -12.57 13.98 24.17
N ARG A 352 -13.21 15.00 23.58
CA ARG A 352 -12.73 15.66 22.36
C ARG A 352 -11.42 16.43 22.60
N GLU A 353 -11.28 17.09 23.75
CA GLU A 353 -10.04 17.79 24.12
C GLU A 353 -8.87 16.82 24.32
N GLU A 354 -9.09 15.67 24.96
CA GLU A 354 -8.05 14.65 25.10
C GLU A 354 -7.67 14.03 23.74
N GLU A 355 -8.64 13.82 22.84
CA GLU A 355 -8.37 13.37 21.47
C GLU A 355 -7.50 14.39 20.71
N VAL A 356 -7.81 15.68 20.80
CA VAL A 356 -7.01 16.76 20.19
C VAL A 356 -5.61 16.82 20.81
N LYS A 357 -5.47 16.62 22.12
CA LYS A 357 -4.15 16.55 22.79
C LYS A 357 -3.35 15.35 22.33
N ALA A 358 -3.98 14.17 22.24
CA ALA A 358 -3.32 12.95 21.76
C ALA A 358 -2.89 13.09 20.29
N ASP A 359 -3.72 13.70 19.44
CA ASP A 359 -3.38 14.02 18.06
C ASP A 359 -2.25 15.06 17.97
N ALA A 360 -2.25 16.08 18.83
CA ALA A 360 -1.18 17.06 18.92
C ALA A 360 0.16 16.43 19.37
N ILE A 361 0.11 15.45 20.29
CA ILE A 361 1.29 14.67 20.70
C ILE A 361 1.76 13.79 19.54
N ALA A 362 0.85 13.10 18.85
CA ALA A 362 1.19 12.28 17.68
C ALA A 362 1.82 13.12 16.55
N LYS A 363 1.37 14.37 16.39
CA LYS A 363 1.96 15.35 15.45
C LYS A 363 3.36 15.81 15.86
N ARG A 364 3.73 15.72 17.14
CA ARG A 364 5.11 15.98 17.61
C ARG A 364 5.96 14.71 17.50
N ASN A 365 6.00 14.12 16.30
CA ASN A 365 6.84 12.96 16.02
C ASN A 365 8.32 13.32 16.31
N LEU A 366 8.90 12.75 17.36
CA LEU A 366 10.30 12.97 17.78
C LEU A 366 11.31 12.71 16.65
N TYR A 367 10.96 11.82 15.71
CA TYR A 367 11.82 11.42 14.61
C TYR A 367 11.71 12.34 13.39
N ASP A 368 10.69 13.19 13.30
CA ASP A 368 10.56 14.16 12.21
C ASP A 368 11.52 15.33 12.42
N ARG A 369 12.50 15.48 11.52
CA ARG A 369 13.49 16.57 11.54
C ARG A 369 13.37 17.51 10.32
N GLY A 370 12.20 17.50 9.67
CA GLY A 370 11.93 18.22 8.45
C GLY A 370 12.25 17.40 7.19
N SER A 371 11.45 17.62 6.14
CA SER A 371 11.39 16.80 4.93
C SER A 371 12.74 16.44 4.32
N PHE A 372 13.67 17.41 4.22
CA PHE A 372 14.99 17.18 3.65
C PHE A 372 15.83 16.21 4.50
N GLN A 373 15.84 16.40 5.82
CA GLN A 373 16.60 15.54 6.73
C GLN A 373 16.00 14.14 6.79
N ASN A 374 14.66 14.05 6.74
CA ASN A 374 13.94 12.79 6.75
C ASN A 374 14.25 11.97 5.48
N VAL A 375 14.20 12.58 4.29
CA VAL A 375 14.59 11.92 3.04
C VAL A 375 16.07 11.55 3.03
N SER A 376 16.94 12.41 3.58
CA SER A 376 18.36 12.10 3.74
C SER A 376 18.61 10.88 4.63
N GLU A 377 17.81 10.69 5.69
CA GLU A 377 17.86 9.48 6.53
C GLU A 377 17.45 8.22 5.75
N ILE A 378 16.47 8.29 4.85
CA ILE A 378 16.08 7.15 3.99
C ILE A 378 17.24 6.71 3.09
N VAL A 379 17.91 7.69 2.45
CA VAL A 379 19.00 7.41 1.51
C VAL A 379 20.27 6.99 2.27
N PHE A 380 20.55 7.64 3.40
CA PHE A 380 21.71 7.44 4.27
C PHE A 380 21.29 7.15 5.72
N PRO A 381 20.91 5.88 6.00
CA PRO A 381 20.44 5.44 7.32
C PRO A 381 21.36 5.85 8.47
N LEU A 382 20.78 6.22 9.62
CA LEU A 382 21.56 6.60 10.80
C LEU A 382 22.51 5.48 11.25
N SER A 383 22.07 4.21 11.18
CA SER A 383 22.92 3.06 11.49
C SER A 383 24.05 2.81 10.49
N SER A 384 24.13 3.55 9.38
CA SER A 384 25.23 3.44 8.42
C SER A 384 26.27 4.55 8.60
N ARG A 385 25.92 5.64 9.28
CA ARG A 385 26.80 6.80 9.48
C ARG A 385 27.98 6.42 10.39
N PRO A 386 29.22 6.84 10.07
CA PRO A 386 30.35 6.67 10.98
C PRO A 386 30.03 7.29 12.33
N SER A 387 30.27 6.56 13.44
CA SER A 387 30.16 7.17 14.76
C SER A 387 31.17 8.32 14.84
N SER A 388 30.75 9.46 15.40
CA SER A 388 31.65 10.58 15.70
C SER A 388 32.85 10.14 16.56
N SER A 389 32.77 9.02 17.27
CA SER A 389 33.87 8.41 18.02
C SER A 389 35.02 7.87 17.17
N ASN A 390 34.82 7.55 15.89
CA ASN A 390 35.90 7.08 15.01
C ASN A 390 36.67 8.23 14.34
N LYS A 391 36.12 9.45 14.31
CA LYS A 391 36.84 10.63 13.81
C LYS A 391 37.87 11.17 14.81
N SER A 392 37.72 10.93 16.11
CA SER A 392 38.72 11.33 17.10
C SER A 392 39.91 10.37 17.11
N LYS A 393 39.69 9.05 16.99
CA LYS A 393 40.78 8.05 16.94
C LYS A 393 41.69 8.17 15.71
N ARG A 394 41.14 8.54 14.54
CA ARG A 394 41.94 8.79 13.32
C ARG A 394 42.68 10.13 13.29
N LYS A 395 42.47 11.00 14.28
CA LYS A 395 43.23 12.24 14.45
C LYS A 395 44.29 12.13 15.55
N SER A 396 44.38 10.99 16.22
CA SER A 396 45.34 10.70 17.29
C SER A 396 46.35 9.61 16.94
N GLU A 397 46.31 9.13 15.70
CA GLU A 397 47.36 8.35 15.01
C GLU A 397 47.94 9.25 13.92
#